data_AF-W0J082-F1
#
_entry.id   AF-W0J082-F1
#
_cell.length_a   1.000
_cell.length_b   1.000
_cell.length_c   1.000
_cell.angle_alpha   90.00
_cell.angle_beta   90.00
_cell.angle_gamma   90.00
#
_symmetry.space_group_name_H-M   'P 1'
#
loop_
_entity.id
_entity.type
_entity.pdbx_description
1 polymer ?
#
loop_
_entity_poly.entity_id
_entity_poly.type
_entity_poly.pdbx_seq_one_letter_code
_entity_poly.pdbx_strand_id
1 'polypeptide(L)'
;MRCLSILPALAAATLATAAPLAAQDLPAVPNASFASVQKGNGHIAWWSPGGWGAPKPEENLAPQKADGLTFAKIAAVEKGAAGWVSPRIPADALRDGFRLTFKLRASADYADNTPWVFLFCSGADSTDKTAIRRIDISPRATRPDEWQTLSRDIKPDTIPGNATRLSINLATKAASPAGDSAAAPAGWIGYTDIRIEPLGGAK
;
A
#
# COMPACT_ATOMS: atom_id res chain seq x y z
N MET A 1 -58.39 -13.76 52.92
CA MET A 1 -57.36 -13.15 52.06
C MET A 1 -56.08 -13.96 52.18
N ARG A 2 -55.71 -14.73 51.16
CA ARG A 2 -54.46 -15.52 51.12
C ARG A 2 -53.44 -14.73 50.28
N CYS A 3 -52.37 -14.24 50.91
CA CYS A 3 -51.26 -13.59 50.21
C CYS A 3 -50.31 -14.66 49.65
N LEU A 4 -50.20 -14.69 48.32
CA LEU A 4 -49.26 -15.52 47.57
C LEU A 4 -47.90 -14.78 47.56
N SER A 5 -46.88 -15.36 48.19
CA SER A 5 -45.51 -14.82 48.14
C SER A 5 -44.79 -15.41 46.93
N ILE A 6 -44.46 -14.55 45.95
CA ILE A 6 -43.70 -14.90 44.75
C ILE A 6 -42.22 -14.62 45.06
N LEU A 7 -41.38 -15.66 45.03
CA LEU A 7 -39.93 -15.55 45.07
C LEU A 7 -39.39 -15.18 43.67
N PRO A 8 -38.49 -14.19 43.52
CA PRO A 8 -37.83 -13.94 42.26
C PRO A 8 -36.64 -14.90 42.07
N ALA A 9 -36.59 -15.58 40.93
CA ALA A 9 -35.44 -16.35 40.51
C ALA A 9 -34.33 -15.38 40.04
N LEU A 10 -33.18 -15.39 40.72
CA LEU A 10 -31.98 -14.70 40.27
C LEU A 10 -31.43 -15.41 39.02
N ALA A 11 -31.49 -14.76 37.87
CA ALA A 11 -30.75 -15.19 36.68
C ALA A 11 -29.28 -14.73 36.82
N ALA A 12 -28.37 -15.69 36.98
CA ALA A 12 -26.94 -15.41 36.94
C ALA A 12 -26.52 -15.13 35.49
N ALA A 13 -26.19 -13.88 35.18
CA ALA A 13 -25.60 -13.51 33.90
C ALA A 13 -24.12 -13.96 33.88
N THR A 14 -23.82 -14.99 33.10
CA THR A 14 -22.45 -15.36 32.76
C THR A 14 -21.87 -14.28 31.84
N LEU A 15 -21.01 -13.42 32.40
CA LEU A 15 -20.15 -12.52 31.64
C LEU A 15 -19.13 -13.37 30.87
N ALA A 16 -19.33 -13.51 29.56
CA ALA A 16 -18.31 -14.07 28.68
C ALA A 16 -17.13 -13.09 28.62
N THR A 17 -16.01 -13.47 29.22
CA THR A 17 -14.75 -12.78 29.04
C THR A 17 -14.30 -12.97 27.60
N ALA A 18 -14.35 -11.90 26.81
CA ALA A 18 -13.76 -11.90 25.48
C ALA A 18 -12.25 -12.19 25.63
N ALA A 19 -11.80 -13.31 25.06
CA ALA A 19 -10.37 -13.57 24.95
C ALA A 19 -9.73 -12.42 24.16
N PRO A 20 -8.56 -11.89 24.59
CA PRO A 20 -7.87 -10.88 23.81
C PRO A 20 -7.55 -11.48 22.44
N LEU A 21 -7.97 -10.79 21.37
CA LEU A 21 -7.55 -11.14 20.01
C LEU A 21 -6.02 -11.13 20.00
N ALA A 22 -5.40 -12.24 19.58
CA ALA A 22 -3.95 -12.31 19.45
C ALA A 22 -3.49 -11.17 18.52
N ALA A 23 -2.48 -10.41 18.94
CA ALA A 23 -1.91 -9.38 18.10
C ALA A 23 -1.33 -10.02 16.83
N GLN A 24 -1.82 -9.62 15.66
CA GLN A 24 -1.31 -10.07 14.37
C GLN A 24 0.12 -9.55 14.18
N ASP A 25 1.10 -10.46 14.08
CA ASP A 25 2.48 -10.09 13.76
C ASP A 25 2.61 -9.86 12.26
N LEU A 26 2.75 -8.59 11.88
CA LEU A 26 2.79 -8.18 10.48
C LEU A 26 4.22 -7.91 10.00
N PRO A 27 4.58 -8.36 8.79
CA PRO A 27 5.89 -8.12 8.25
C PRO A 27 6.10 -6.62 7.97
N ALA A 28 7.26 -6.11 8.39
CA ALA A 28 7.69 -4.77 8.01
C ALA A 28 7.96 -4.70 6.50
N VAL A 29 7.68 -3.54 5.89
CA VAL A 29 8.05 -3.26 4.50
C VAL A 29 9.53 -2.85 4.47
N PRO A 30 10.41 -3.59 3.77
CA PRO A 30 11.83 -3.24 3.73
C PRO A 30 12.05 -1.85 3.10
N ASN A 31 12.92 -1.03 3.73
CA ASN A 31 13.22 0.35 3.32
C ASN A 31 11.96 1.21 3.08
N ALA A 32 10.96 1.08 3.96
CA ALA A 32 9.68 1.78 3.85
C ALA A 32 9.78 3.32 3.84
N SER A 33 10.87 3.91 4.32
CA SER A 33 11.14 5.35 4.28
C SER A 33 12.11 5.76 3.17
N PHE A 34 12.57 4.81 2.34
CA PHE A 34 13.58 5.01 1.29
C PHE A 34 14.92 5.58 1.76
N ALA A 35 15.19 5.58 3.08
CA ALA A 35 16.42 6.13 3.67
C ALA A 35 17.67 5.28 3.35
N SER A 36 17.50 3.99 3.03
CA SER A 36 18.60 3.10 2.70
C SER A 36 18.90 3.09 1.20
N VAL A 37 20.20 3.10 0.87
CA VAL A 37 20.69 3.05 -0.52
C VAL A 37 21.53 1.80 -0.78
N GLN A 38 21.52 1.31 -2.01
CA GLN A 38 22.37 0.23 -2.48
C GLN A 38 23.84 0.70 -2.47
N LYS A 39 24.72 -0.12 -1.89
CA LYS A 39 26.15 0.14 -1.88
C LYS A 39 26.69 0.08 -3.32
N GLY A 40 27.35 1.15 -3.75
CA GLY A 40 28.04 1.23 -5.04
C GLY A 40 27.41 2.22 -6.02
N ASN A 41 26.09 2.22 -6.17
CA ASN A 41 25.39 3.11 -7.12
C ASN A 41 24.49 4.16 -6.43
N GLY A 42 24.25 4.05 -5.12
CA GLY A 42 23.41 5.00 -4.38
C GLY A 42 21.91 4.90 -4.70
N HIS A 43 21.50 3.88 -5.46
CA HIS A 43 20.09 3.66 -5.80
C HIS A 43 19.28 3.27 -4.56
N ILE A 44 17.96 3.41 -4.61
CA ILE A 44 17.09 2.95 -3.53
C ILE A 44 17.35 1.47 -3.23
N ALA A 45 17.66 1.14 -1.97
CA ALA A 45 17.90 -0.23 -1.56
C ALA A 45 16.63 -1.08 -1.62
N TRP A 46 16.78 -2.31 -2.14
CA TRP A 46 15.78 -3.40 -2.20
C TRP A 46 14.55 -3.17 -3.08
N TRP A 47 14.18 -1.93 -3.37
CA TRP A 47 13.10 -1.64 -4.32
C TRP A 47 13.61 -1.75 -5.75
N SER A 48 12.78 -2.32 -6.62
CA SER A 48 13.10 -2.50 -8.03
C SER A 48 12.32 -1.51 -8.89
N PRO A 49 12.93 -0.88 -9.91
CA PRO A 49 12.20 -0.04 -10.83
C PRO A 49 11.27 -0.88 -11.72
N GLY A 50 10.02 -0.44 -11.85
CA GLY A 50 8.96 -1.10 -12.60
C GLY A 50 8.41 -0.21 -13.71
N GLY A 51 7.98 -0.84 -14.80
CA GLY A 51 7.35 -0.18 -15.95
C GLY A 51 6.21 -1.04 -16.48
N TRP A 52 5.05 -0.42 -16.70
CA TRP A 52 3.81 -1.05 -17.16
C TRP A 52 3.31 -0.31 -18.39
N GLY A 53 3.92 -0.60 -19.54
CA GLY A 53 3.69 0.13 -20.79
C GLY A 53 4.46 1.46 -20.91
N ALA A 54 5.24 1.81 -19.89
CA ALA A 54 6.24 2.88 -19.90
C ALA A 54 7.65 2.29 -19.72
N PRO A 55 8.71 3.01 -20.12
CA PRO A 55 10.05 2.76 -19.62
C PRO A 55 10.08 2.75 -18.09
N LYS A 56 10.97 1.95 -17.52
CA LYS A 56 11.22 1.98 -16.07
C LYS A 56 11.79 3.35 -15.69
N PRO A 57 11.66 3.81 -14.44
CA PRO A 57 12.40 4.98 -13.99
C PRO A 57 13.89 4.71 -14.19
N GLU A 58 14.55 5.50 -15.04
CA GLU A 58 16.01 5.47 -15.24
C GLU A 58 16.70 6.68 -14.58
N GLU A 59 15.95 7.77 -14.40
CA GLU A 59 16.38 8.96 -13.69
C GLU A 59 15.96 8.92 -12.22
N ASN A 60 16.71 9.60 -11.36
CA ASN A 60 16.41 9.72 -9.92
C ASN A 60 16.26 8.37 -9.20
N LEU A 61 17.07 7.39 -9.60
CA LEU A 61 17.16 6.08 -8.95
C LEU A 61 17.65 6.17 -7.51
N ALA A 62 18.30 7.27 -7.14
CA ALA A 62 18.64 7.62 -5.76
C ALA A 62 17.46 8.31 -5.06
N PRO A 63 17.25 8.03 -3.76
CA PRO A 63 16.18 8.67 -3.01
C PRO A 63 16.41 10.18 -2.90
N GLN A 64 15.31 10.94 -2.90
CA GLN A 64 15.30 12.39 -2.76
C GLN A 64 15.02 12.78 -1.31
N LYS A 65 15.33 14.03 -0.93
CA LYS A 65 15.08 14.56 0.41
C LYS A 65 14.34 15.89 0.35
N ALA A 66 13.26 16.01 1.12
CA ALA A 66 12.50 17.25 1.28
C ALA A 66 11.76 17.21 2.61
N ASP A 67 11.69 18.35 3.31
CA ASP A 67 10.96 18.52 4.58
C ASP A 67 11.32 17.47 5.64
N GLY A 68 12.60 17.10 5.70
CA GLY A 68 13.11 16.08 6.62
C GLY A 68 12.77 14.63 6.26
N LEU A 69 12.05 14.38 5.17
CA LEU A 69 11.72 13.04 4.69
C LEU A 69 12.64 12.62 3.54
N THR A 70 12.95 11.33 3.48
CA THR A 70 13.57 10.70 2.31
C THR A 70 12.47 10.00 1.51
N PHE A 71 12.49 10.07 0.17
CA PHE A 71 11.39 9.58 -0.65
C PHE A 71 11.83 9.08 -2.02
N ALA A 72 11.02 8.20 -2.60
CA ALA A 72 11.15 7.76 -3.98
C ALA A 72 10.43 8.76 -4.89
N LYS A 73 11.18 9.47 -5.74
CA LYS A 73 10.62 10.41 -6.74
C LYS A 73 10.39 9.67 -8.06
N ILE A 74 9.27 9.96 -8.71
CA ILE A 74 8.88 9.40 -10.00
C ILE A 74 8.40 10.57 -10.87
N ALA A 75 9.08 10.81 -11.99
CA ALA A 75 8.63 11.82 -12.96
C ALA A 75 7.34 11.34 -13.66
N ALA A 76 6.49 12.28 -14.05
CA ALA A 76 5.33 11.98 -14.90
C ALA A 76 5.78 11.29 -16.21
N VAL A 77 4.94 10.40 -16.73
CA VAL A 77 5.22 9.61 -17.94
C VAL A 77 4.25 9.93 -19.06
N GLU A 78 4.71 9.83 -20.30
CA GLU A 78 3.89 10.08 -21.50
C GLU A 78 2.83 9.01 -21.74
N LYS A 79 3.11 7.76 -21.37
CA LYS A 79 2.19 6.64 -21.57
C LYS A 79 2.41 5.56 -20.52
N GLY A 80 1.42 4.70 -20.34
CA GLY A 80 1.49 3.58 -19.39
C GLY A 80 1.72 4.06 -17.95
N ALA A 81 2.61 3.37 -17.24
CA ALA A 81 2.98 3.72 -15.87
C ALA A 81 4.42 3.31 -15.55
N ALA A 82 5.06 4.06 -14.64
CA ALA A 82 6.40 3.78 -14.14
C ALA A 82 6.45 3.99 -12.63
N GLY A 83 7.33 3.26 -11.94
CA GLY A 83 7.48 3.41 -10.50
C GLY A 83 8.38 2.40 -9.84
N TRP A 84 8.08 2.09 -8.58
CA TRP A 84 8.89 1.25 -7.70
C TRP A 84 8.09 0.07 -7.18
N VAL A 85 8.72 -1.10 -7.19
CA VAL A 85 8.19 -2.37 -6.72
C VAL A 85 8.93 -2.77 -5.45
N SER A 86 8.19 -3.02 -4.37
CA SER A 86 8.79 -3.47 -3.11
C SER A 86 9.38 -4.88 -3.26
N PRO A 87 10.29 -5.29 -2.35
CA PRO A 87 10.54 -6.70 -2.12
C PRO A 87 9.24 -7.47 -1.89
N ARG A 88 9.23 -8.75 -2.25
CA ARG A 88 8.10 -9.63 -1.97
C ARG A 88 8.04 -9.93 -0.48
N ILE A 89 6.87 -9.74 0.09
CA ILE A 89 6.55 -9.96 1.50
C ILE A 89 5.71 -11.25 1.62
N PRO A 90 5.87 -12.05 2.68
CA PRO A 90 5.03 -13.23 2.92
C PRO A 90 3.55 -12.85 3.03
N ALA A 91 2.70 -13.48 2.23
CA ALA A 91 1.26 -13.21 2.25
C ALA A 91 0.53 -13.87 3.42
N ASP A 92 1.11 -14.92 4.02
CA ASP A 92 0.44 -15.69 5.09
C ASP A 92 0.14 -14.85 6.32
N ALA A 93 1.05 -13.95 6.70
CA ALA A 93 0.85 -13.04 7.82
C ALA A 93 -0.24 -11.97 7.54
N LEU A 94 -0.59 -11.75 6.27
CA LEU A 94 -1.53 -10.71 5.84
C LEU A 94 -2.97 -11.24 5.66
N ARG A 95 -3.21 -12.53 5.90
CA ARG A 95 -4.49 -13.20 5.59
C ARG A 95 -5.67 -12.69 6.40
N ASP A 96 -5.43 -12.19 7.61
CA ASP A 96 -6.47 -11.58 8.44
C ASP A 96 -6.80 -10.13 8.02
N GLY A 97 -6.26 -9.70 6.88
CA GLY A 97 -6.35 -8.34 6.39
C GLY A 97 -5.34 -7.43 7.07
N PHE A 98 -5.17 -6.25 6.50
CA PHE A 98 -4.28 -5.23 7.02
C PHE A 98 -4.64 -3.84 6.48
N ARG A 99 -4.17 -2.79 7.14
CA ARG A 99 -4.17 -1.43 6.65
C ARG A 99 -2.82 -1.14 6.00
N LEU A 100 -2.84 -0.74 4.72
CA LEU A 100 -1.68 -0.13 4.07
C LEU A 100 -1.75 1.39 4.26
N THR A 101 -0.69 1.97 4.79
CA THR A 101 -0.53 3.42 4.91
C THR A 101 0.74 3.87 4.20
N PHE A 102 0.70 5.02 3.55
CA PHE A 102 1.87 5.65 2.93
C PHE A 102 1.66 7.16 2.83
N LYS A 103 2.75 7.90 2.66
CA LYS A 103 2.73 9.31 2.30
C LYS A 103 2.95 9.48 0.81
N LEU A 104 2.22 10.40 0.19
CA LEU A 104 2.51 10.89 -1.16
C LEU A 104 2.60 12.41 -1.19
N ARG A 105 3.35 12.93 -2.17
CA ARG A 105 3.38 14.34 -2.52
C ARG A 105 3.56 14.44 -4.03
N ALA A 106 2.70 15.20 -4.69
CA ALA A 106 2.89 15.58 -6.09
C ALA A 106 3.51 16.98 -6.14
N SER A 107 4.31 17.30 -7.14
CA SER A 107 4.74 18.69 -7.37
C SER A 107 3.57 19.57 -7.83
N ALA A 108 3.69 20.89 -7.67
CA ALA A 108 2.69 21.85 -8.18
C ALA A 108 2.36 21.69 -9.67
N ASP A 109 3.35 21.34 -10.48
CA ASP A 109 3.25 21.16 -11.92
C ASP A 109 2.90 19.72 -12.34
N TYR A 110 2.57 18.83 -11.39
CA TYR A 110 2.23 17.45 -11.68
C TYR A 110 0.93 17.34 -12.48
N ALA A 111 1.06 17.00 -13.76
CA ALA A 111 -0.04 17.05 -14.72
C ALA A 111 -0.06 15.82 -15.64
N ASP A 112 -1.24 15.56 -16.22
CA ASP A 112 -1.54 14.46 -17.16
C ASP A 112 -1.22 13.05 -16.63
N ASN A 113 -1.01 12.93 -15.32
CA ASN A 113 -0.65 11.70 -14.65
C ASN A 113 -1.44 11.59 -13.34
N THR A 114 -1.63 10.36 -12.87
CA THR A 114 -2.32 10.08 -11.60
C THR A 114 -1.47 9.17 -10.73
N PRO A 115 -1.55 9.32 -9.39
CA PRO A 115 -0.94 8.34 -8.50
C PRO A 115 -1.56 6.96 -8.77
N TRP A 116 -0.71 5.96 -8.93
CA TRP A 116 -1.15 4.58 -9.11
C TRP A 116 -0.43 3.68 -8.10
N VAL A 117 -1.16 3.34 -7.04
CA VAL A 117 -0.69 2.43 -6.00
C VAL A 117 -1.51 1.16 -6.08
N PHE A 118 -0.84 0.01 -6.08
CA PHE A 118 -1.51 -1.28 -6.08
C PHE A 118 -0.68 -2.35 -5.39
N LEU A 119 -1.38 -3.39 -4.92
CA LEU A 119 -0.78 -4.62 -4.43
C LEU A 119 -0.79 -5.66 -5.53
N PHE A 120 0.26 -6.47 -5.60
CA PHE A 120 0.32 -7.61 -6.49
C PHE A 120 0.60 -8.88 -5.67
N CYS A 121 -0.39 -9.76 -5.64
CA CYS A 121 -0.32 -11.08 -5.02
C CYS A 121 0.14 -12.12 -6.04
N SER A 122 0.93 -13.09 -5.60
CA SER A 122 1.32 -14.24 -6.41
C SER A 122 1.53 -15.49 -5.56
N GLY A 123 1.43 -16.66 -6.19
CA GLY A 123 1.81 -17.94 -5.60
C GLY A 123 3.33 -18.10 -5.49
N ALA A 124 3.75 -19.27 -4.99
CA ALA A 124 5.16 -19.66 -5.01
C ALA A 124 5.64 -19.87 -6.45
N ASP A 125 4.76 -20.49 -7.26
CA ASP A 125 4.86 -20.63 -8.70
C ASP A 125 4.18 -19.44 -9.39
N SER A 126 4.90 -18.74 -10.25
CA SER A 126 4.39 -17.61 -11.04
C SER A 126 3.41 -18.01 -12.14
N THR A 127 3.25 -19.31 -12.41
CA THR A 127 2.31 -19.83 -13.41
C THR A 127 0.93 -20.14 -12.82
N ASP A 128 0.81 -20.22 -11.49
CA ASP A 128 -0.48 -20.37 -10.82
C ASP A 128 -1.29 -19.07 -10.90
N LYS A 129 -2.11 -18.99 -11.94
CA LYS A 129 -2.97 -17.83 -12.20
C LYS A 129 -4.01 -17.60 -11.12
N THR A 130 -4.38 -18.61 -10.32
CA THR A 130 -5.38 -18.46 -9.26
C THR A 130 -4.84 -17.73 -8.04
N ALA A 131 -3.52 -17.77 -7.83
CA ALA A 131 -2.82 -17.01 -6.81
C ALA A 131 -2.49 -15.56 -7.23
N ILE A 132 -2.69 -15.20 -8.51
CA ILE A 132 -2.37 -13.88 -9.06
C ILE A 132 -3.55 -12.93 -8.87
N ARG A 133 -3.30 -11.78 -8.22
CA ARG A 133 -4.29 -10.71 -8.11
C ARG A 133 -3.64 -9.35 -8.00
N ARG A 134 -4.21 -8.36 -8.71
CA ARG A 134 -3.94 -6.94 -8.51
C ARG A 134 -5.03 -6.34 -7.63
N ILE A 135 -4.65 -5.59 -6.62
CA ILE A 135 -5.57 -4.83 -5.76
C ILE A 135 -5.23 -3.36 -5.93
N ASP A 136 -6.06 -2.63 -6.68
CA ASP A 136 -5.85 -1.21 -6.94
C ASP A 136 -6.27 -0.35 -5.73
N ILE A 137 -5.41 0.59 -5.35
CA ILE A 137 -5.64 1.55 -4.26
C ILE A 137 -5.88 2.96 -4.82
N SER A 138 -5.17 3.32 -5.89
CA SER A 138 -5.34 4.52 -6.74
C SER A 138 -5.81 5.78 -5.99
N PRO A 139 -4.96 6.36 -5.11
CA PRO A 139 -5.31 7.58 -4.39
C PRO A 139 -5.33 8.78 -5.34
N ARG A 140 -6.08 9.82 -4.99
CA ARG A 140 -5.95 11.12 -5.63
C ARG A 140 -4.99 11.97 -4.81
N ALA A 141 -3.98 12.55 -5.45
CA ALA A 141 -3.23 13.64 -4.84
C ALA A 141 -4.13 14.87 -4.86
N THR A 142 -4.62 15.28 -3.69
CA THR A 142 -5.59 16.39 -3.59
C THR A 142 -4.95 17.72 -3.21
N ARG A 143 -3.72 17.68 -2.68
CA ARG A 143 -2.92 18.84 -2.28
C ARG A 143 -1.53 18.76 -2.92
N PRO A 144 -1.32 19.40 -4.08
CA PRO A 144 0.01 19.48 -4.66
C PRO A 144 0.97 20.21 -3.71
N ASP A 145 2.25 19.89 -3.80
CA ASP A 145 3.34 20.38 -2.95
C ASP A 145 3.23 20.10 -1.45
N GLU A 146 2.25 19.31 -1.00
CA GLU A 146 2.12 18.89 0.39
C GLU A 146 2.20 17.36 0.53
N TRP A 147 2.83 16.92 1.61
CA TRP A 147 2.78 15.50 2.02
C TRP A 147 1.38 15.14 2.54
N GLN A 148 0.75 14.18 1.88
CA GLN A 148 -0.55 13.63 2.26
C GLN A 148 -0.35 12.20 2.76
N THR A 149 -0.89 11.89 3.94
CA THR A 149 -0.95 10.50 4.44
C THR A 149 -2.23 9.85 3.93
N LEU A 150 -2.10 8.70 3.29
CA LEU A 150 -3.23 7.92 2.78
C LEU A 150 -3.19 6.52 3.37
N SER A 151 -4.37 5.98 3.64
CA SER A 151 -4.54 4.65 4.19
C SER A 151 -5.62 3.90 3.42
N ARG A 152 -5.41 2.60 3.24
CA ARG A 152 -6.38 1.69 2.62
C ARG A 152 -6.44 0.39 3.40
N ASP A 153 -7.65 0.02 3.79
CA ASP A 153 -7.92 -1.27 4.41
C ASP A 153 -8.03 -2.34 3.33
N ILE A 154 -7.27 -3.42 3.49
CA ILE A 154 -7.19 -4.58 2.62
C ILE A 154 -7.83 -5.73 3.39
N LYS A 155 -9.05 -6.08 2.99
CA LYS A 155 -9.84 -7.11 3.66
C LYS A 155 -9.28 -8.52 3.39
N PRO A 156 -9.45 -9.48 4.30
CA PRO A 156 -9.02 -10.88 4.13
C PRO A 156 -9.35 -11.49 2.76
N ASP A 157 -10.58 -11.32 2.30
CA ASP A 157 -11.15 -11.86 1.07
C ASP A 157 -10.53 -11.28 -0.22
N THR A 158 -9.80 -10.17 -0.10
CA THR A 158 -9.09 -9.57 -1.23
C THR A 158 -7.81 -10.33 -1.58
N ILE A 159 -7.22 -11.07 -0.65
CA ILE A 159 -5.98 -11.84 -0.86
C ILE A 159 -6.33 -13.27 -1.27
N PRO A 160 -5.83 -13.78 -2.42
CA PRO A 160 -6.09 -15.16 -2.81
C PRO A 160 -5.59 -16.17 -1.76
N GLY A 161 -6.39 -17.21 -1.47
CA GLY A 161 -6.08 -18.21 -0.45
C GLY A 161 -4.76 -18.96 -0.69
N ASN A 162 -4.33 -19.09 -1.94
CA ASN A 162 -3.06 -19.71 -2.35
C ASN A 162 -1.96 -18.70 -2.70
N ALA A 163 -2.18 -17.39 -2.53
CA ALA A 163 -1.09 -16.43 -2.63
C ALA A 163 -0.11 -16.66 -1.47
N THR A 164 1.18 -16.72 -1.77
CA THR A 164 2.25 -16.87 -0.78
C THR A 164 3.11 -15.60 -0.69
N ARG A 165 3.00 -14.72 -1.68
CA ARG A 165 3.79 -13.50 -1.79
C ARG A 165 2.91 -12.33 -2.17
N LEU A 166 3.27 -11.16 -1.63
CA LEU A 166 2.66 -9.88 -1.94
C LEU A 166 3.75 -8.83 -2.19
N SER A 167 3.53 -7.93 -3.13
CA SER A 167 4.38 -6.75 -3.35
C SER A 167 3.54 -5.48 -3.39
N ILE A 168 4.12 -4.40 -2.90
CA ILE A 168 3.54 -3.05 -2.96
C ILE A 168 4.18 -2.34 -4.15
N ASN A 169 3.35 -1.75 -4.99
CA ASN A 169 3.77 -1.04 -6.19
C ASN A 169 3.34 0.42 -6.06
N LEU A 170 4.31 1.33 -6.14
CA LEU A 170 4.13 2.78 -6.04
C LEU A 170 4.50 3.39 -7.38
N ALA A 171 3.53 3.94 -8.11
CA ALA A 171 3.74 4.37 -9.48
C ALA A 171 3.03 5.68 -9.82
N THR A 172 3.49 6.33 -10.88
CA THR A 172 2.68 7.27 -11.65
C THR A 172 2.06 6.55 -12.84
N LYS A 173 0.89 6.98 -13.28
CA LYS A 173 0.22 6.46 -14.48
C LYS A 173 -0.29 7.60 -15.34
N ALA A 174 0.04 7.57 -16.63
CA ALA A 174 -0.46 8.51 -17.63
C ALA A 174 -2.00 8.47 -17.68
N ALA A 175 -2.63 9.63 -17.82
CA ALA A 175 -4.08 9.75 -17.93
C ALA A 175 -4.61 9.10 -19.22
N SER A 176 -3.85 9.22 -20.32
CA SER A 176 -4.15 8.56 -21.59
C SER A 176 -3.24 7.34 -21.81
N PRO A 177 -3.79 6.15 -22.12
CA PRO A 177 -3.00 4.95 -22.38
C PRO A 177 -2.21 5.01 -23.70
N ALA A 178 -2.58 5.89 -24.62
CA ALA A 178 -1.98 5.98 -25.96
C ALA A 178 -0.91 7.08 -26.08
N GLY A 179 -0.73 7.94 -25.07
CA GLY A 179 0.10 9.15 -25.20
C GLY A 179 -0.56 10.25 -26.03
N ASP A 180 -1.82 10.09 -26.41
CA ASP A 180 -2.59 11.06 -27.22
C ASP A 180 -3.11 12.25 -26.38
N SER A 181 -2.57 12.48 -25.19
CA SER A 181 -2.96 13.66 -24.41
C SER A 181 -2.45 14.92 -25.09
N ALA A 182 -3.33 15.92 -25.22
CA ALA A 182 -2.95 17.22 -25.74
C ALA A 182 -2.02 18.00 -24.77
N ALA A 183 -1.97 17.59 -23.50
CA ALA A 183 -1.09 18.16 -22.49
C ALA A 183 0.15 17.28 -22.32
N ALA A 184 1.34 17.89 -22.36
CA ALA A 184 2.57 17.16 -22.04
C ALA A 184 2.57 16.75 -20.55
N PRO A 185 3.01 15.52 -20.21
CA PRO A 185 3.21 15.13 -18.82
C PRO A 185 4.24 16.05 -18.17
N ALA A 186 3.97 16.48 -16.95
CA ALA A 186 4.83 17.40 -16.22
C ALA A 186 4.88 17.04 -14.73
N GLY A 187 5.92 17.54 -14.06
CA GLY A 187 6.12 17.35 -12.64
C GLY A 187 6.46 15.92 -12.22
N TRP A 188 6.26 15.65 -10.93
CA TRP A 188 6.61 14.38 -10.31
C TRP A 188 5.68 14.02 -9.15
N ILE A 189 5.69 12.74 -8.80
CA ILE A 189 5.10 12.23 -7.57
C ILE A 189 6.16 11.53 -6.71
N GLY A 190 6.09 11.76 -5.41
CA GLY A 190 6.96 11.20 -4.39
C GLY A 190 6.19 10.30 -3.44
N TYR A 191 6.79 9.20 -3.03
CA TYR A 191 6.24 8.28 -2.03
C TYR A 191 7.22 8.05 -0.89
N THR A 192 6.71 7.92 0.34
CA THR A 192 7.51 7.56 1.53
C THR A 192 6.63 7.05 2.68
N ASP A 193 7.25 6.71 3.81
CA ASP A 193 6.61 6.26 5.06
C ASP A 193 5.58 5.14 4.86
N ILE A 194 5.94 4.10 4.11
CA ILE A 194 5.07 2.94 3.85
C ILE A 194 4.95 2.09 5.12
N ARG A 195 3.73 1.72 5.50
CA ARG A 195 3.42 0.90 6.68
C ARG A 195 2.33 -0.11 6.38
N ILE A 196 2.44 -1.27 7.01
CA ILE A 196 1.41 -2.30 7.09
C ILE A 196 1.06 -2.42 8.57
N GLU A 197 -0.23 -2.31 8.88
CA GLU A 197 -0.74 -2.34 10.25
C GLU A 197 -1.93 -3.30 10.34
N PRO A 198 -2.17 -3.97 11.49
CA PRO A 198 -3.34 -4.81 11.65
C PRO A 198 -4.62 -4.01 11.41
N LEU A 199 -5.63 -4.63 10.80
CA LEU A 199 -6.97 -4.08 10.84
C LEU A 199 -7.45 -4.18 12.29
N GLY A 200 -7.31 -3.09 13.04
CA GLY A 200 -7.80 -3.05 14.41
C GLY A 200 -9.28 -3.43 14.43
N GLY A 201 -9.63 -4.48 15.18
CA GLY A 201 -10.97 -4.57 15.77
C GLY A 201 -11.24 -3.25 16.48
N ALA A 202 -12.44 -2.69 16.28
CA ALA A 202 -12.87 -1.45 16.89
C ALA A 202 -12.47 -1.41 18.39
N LYS A 203 -11.89 -0.28 18.82
CA LYS A 203 -11.81 0.06 20.24
C LYS A 203 -13.21 0.23 20.80
#